data_AF-I0V279-F1
#
_entry.id   AF-I0V279-F1
#
_cell.length_a   1.000
_cell.length_b   1.000
_cell.length_c   1.000
_cell.angle_alpha   90.00
_cell.angle_beta   90.00
_cell.angle_gamma   90.00
#
_symmetry.space_group_name_H-M   'P 1'
#
loop_
_entity.id
_entity.type
_entity.pdbx_description
1 polymer ?
#
loop_
_entity_poly.entity_id
_entity_poly.type
_entity_poly.pdbx_seq_one_letter_code
_entity_poly.pdbx_strand_id
1 'polypeptide(L)'
;MGRRTERTQRGTEDDSGFTPKRAKNVVRVAKVVVPAAVPALAPLVLRAAGAAREAYDRSRARRMGIDVGQLPEYSGRGGALLARIAGASEALSQLAHPERATRDDTDFVERSRSTLEQLTASVRAAERMPAARRKAAHRAVASELDTIEAEVLRRLGVPGAAT
;
A
#
# COMPACT_ATOMS: atom_id res chain seq x y z
N MET A 1 -53.22 32.35 44.14
CA MET A 1 -52.52 31.24 44.81
C MET A 1 -52.35 30.13 43.78
N GLY A 2 -51.13 29.69 43.46
CA GLY A 2 -50.89 28.54 42.57
C GLY A 2 -49.92 28.82 41.43
N ARG A 3 -48.65 28.55 41.70
CA ARG A 3 -47.46 28.71 40.84
C ARG A 3 -47.62 28.00 39.49
N ARG A 4 -47.44 28.71 38.37
CA ARG A 4 -47.16 28.10 37.05
C ARG A 4 -45.65 27.95 36.90
N THR A 5 -45.18 26.82 37.43
CA THR A 5 -44.10 25.96 36.93
C THR A 5 -42.93 26.62 36.18
N GLU A 6 -41.82 26.65 36.90
CA GLU A 6 -40.45 26.58 36.44
C GLU A 6 -40.29 25.66 35.23
N ARG A 7 -39.71 26.18 34.14
CA ARG A 7 -39.16 25.36 33.06
C ARG A 7 -37.72 25.02 33.45
N THR A 8 -37.58 24.09 34.38
CA THR A 8 -36.30 23.45 34.67
C THR A 8 -35.93 22.58 33.49
N GLN A 9 -35.16 23.15 32.54
CA GLN A 9 -34.35 22.34 31.64
C GLN A 9 -33.23 21.74 32.49
N ARG A 10 -33.45 20.54 33.01
CA ARG A 10 -32.38 19.72 33.57
C ARG A 10 -32.53 18.30 33.07
N GLY A 11 -31.43 17.80 32.55
CA GLY A 11 -31.15 16.38 32.39
C GLY A 11 -31.64 15.82 31.07
N THR A 12 -30.70 15.41 30.23
CA THR A 12 -30.27 14.00 30.20
C THR A 12 -29.13 13.93 29.20
N GLU A 13 -27.88 13.79 29.66
CA GLU A 13 -27.28 12.53 30.12
C GLU A 13 -27.34 11.45 29.04
N ASP A 14 -26.14 10.95 28.75
CA ASP A 14 -25.83 9.81 27.93
C ASP A 14 -26.83 8.67 28.11
N ASP A 15 -27.39 8.21 27.00
CA ASP A 15 -27.96 6.87 26.92
C ASP A 15 -27.49 6.22 25.62
N SER A 16 -26.22 5.77 25.66
CA SER A 16 -25.53 5.01 24.62
C SER A 16 -25.98 3.53 24.60
N GLY A 17 -27.29 3.30 24.75
CA GLY A 17 -27.91 2.00 24.58
C GLY A 17 -28.39 1.79 23.14
N PHE A 18 -27.67 1.00 22.34
CA PHE A 18 -28.09 0.58 21.00
C PHE A 18 -29.32 -0.35 21.06
N THR A 19 -30.51 0.22 21.23
CA THR A 19 -31.77 -0.55 21.19
C THR A 19 -32.19 -0.77 19.72
N PRO A 20 -32.66 -1.97 19.32
CA PRO A 20 -32.99 -2.28 17.92
C PRO A 20 -34.06 -1.35 17.30
N LYS A 21 -34.94 -0.75 18.11
CA LYS A 21 -35.89 0.28 17.65
C LYS A 21 -35.21 1.60 17.23
N ARG A 22 -34.18 2.04 17.96
CA ARG A 22 -33.41 3.25 17.61
C ARG A 22 -32.58 3.02 16.36
N ALA A 23 -31.98 1.83 16.21
CA ALA A 23 -31.28 1.44 14.98
C ALA A 23 -32.20 1.49 13.74
N LYS A 24 -33.43 0.96 13.83
CA LYS A 24 -34.41 1.04 12.74
C LYS A 24 -34.80 2.48 12.38
N ASN A 25 -34.92 3.35 13.37
CA ASN A 25 -35.24 4.77 13.13
C ASN A 25 -34.06 5.53 12.51
N VAL A 26 -32.82 5.27 12.95
CA VAL A 26 -31.62 5.85 12.35
C VAL A 26 -31.49 5.45 10.87
N VAL A 27 -31.72 4.18 10.53
CA VAL A 27 -31.68 3.71 9.14
C VAL A 27 -32.76 4.37 8.29
N ARG A 28 -33.99 4.54 8.81
CA ARG A 28 -35.07 5.26 8.11
C ARG A 28 -34.74 6.72 7.86
N VAL A 29 -34.21 7.43 8.86
CA VAL A 29 -33.82 8.84 8.74
C VAL A 29 -32.64 8.98 7.78
N ALA A 30 -31.62 8.14 7.90
CA ALA A 30 -30.46 8.13 7.01
C ALA A 30 -30.87 7.92 5.55
N LYS A 31 -31.84 7.04 5.25
CA LYS A 31 -32.31 6.80 3.87
C LYS A 31 -32.90 8.04 3.18
N VAL A 32 -33.41 9.00 3.95
CA VAL A 32 -34.01 10.24 3.41
C VAL A 32 -33.01 11.39 3.43
N VAL A 33 -32.25 11.51 4.53
CA VAL A 33 -31.32 12.64 4.72
C VAL A 33 -30.04 12.45 3.90
N VAL A 34 -29.55 11.23 3.73
CA VAL A 34 -28.31 10.96 2.97
C VAL A 34 -28.45 11.44 1.51
N PRO A 35 -29.45 11.05 0.71
CA PRO A 35 -29.58 11.51 -0.67
C PRO A 35 -29.79 13.03 -0.79
N ALA A 36 -30.46 13.65 0.18
CA ALA A 36 -30.71 15.09 0.17
C ALA A 36 -29.46 15.91 0.53
N ALA A 37 -28.59 15.38 1.38
CA ALA A 37 -27.33 16.01 1.76
C ALA A 37 -26.18 15.69 0.80
N VAL A 38 -26.34 14.70 -0.09
CA VAL A 38 -25.32 14.28 -1.08
C VAL A 38 -24.77 15.45 -1.90
N PRO A 39 -25.55 16.39 -2.47
CA PRO A 39 -24.99 17.49 -3.26
C PRO A 39 -24.18 18.48 -2.41
N ALA A 40 -24.62 18.74 -1.18
CA ALA A 40 -23.96 19.69 -0.26
C ALA A 40 -22.69 19.11 0.37
N LEU A 41 -22.67 17.80 0.62
CA LEU A 41 -21.51 17.08 1.15
C LEU A 41 -20.61 16.55 0.04
N ALA A 42 -21.04 16.56 -1.23
CA ALA A 42 -20.24 16.12 -2.38
C ALA A 42 -18.81 16.71 -2.40
N PRO A 43 -18.59 18.03 -2.23
CA PRO A 43 -17.23 18.57 -2.21
C PRO A 43 -16.42 18.08 -0.99
N LEU A 44 -17.06 17.86 0.16
CA LEU A 44 -16.40 17.36 1.35
C LEU A 44 -16.06 15.87 1.25
N VAL A 45 -16.93 15.06 0.67
CA VAL A 45 -16.70 13.64 0.37
C VAL A 45 -15.58 13.49 -0.65
N LEU A 46 -15.55 14.33 -1.68
CA LEU A 46 -14.45 14.36 -2.65
C LEU A 46 -13.12 14.75 -1.99
N ARG A 47 -13.12 15.75 -1.10
CA ARG A 47 -11.92 16.14 -0.34
C ARG A 47 -11.49 15.09 0.67
N ALA A 48 -12.44 14.42 1.33
CA ALA A 48 -12.17 13.33 2.26
C ALA A 48 -11.66 12.08 1.53
N ALA A 49 -12.21 11.75 0.36
CA ALA A 49 -11.71 10.67 -0.50
C ALA A 49 -10.31 10.99 -1.02
N GLY A 50 -10.05 12.25 -1.41
CA GLY A 50 -8.73 12.74 -1.76
C GLY A 50 -7.74 12.59 -0.62
N ALA A 51 -8.03 13.16 0.56
CA ALA A 51 -7.17 13.11 1.73
C ALA A 51 -6.96 11.70 2.29
N ALA A 52 -7.99 10.84 2.24
CA ALA A 52 -7.89 9.44 2.64
C ALA A 52 -7.02 8.65 1.66
N ARG A 53 -7.15 8.91 0.35
CA ARG A 53 -6.29 8.32 -0.68
C ARG A 53 -4.85 8.79 -0.54
N GLU A 54 -4.65 10.07 -0.30
CA GLU A 54 -3.34 10.67 -0.09
C GLU A 54 -2.68 10.17 1.19
N ALA A 55 -3.45 9.93 2.25
CA ALA A 55 -2.98 9.31 3.50
C ALA A 55 -2.69 7.82 3.33
N TYR A 56 -3.50 7.10 2.53
CA TYR A 56 -3.28 5.70 2.17
C TYR A 56 -2.02 5.55 1.33
N ASP A 57 -1.83 6.41 0.34
CA ASP A 57 -0.65 6.47 -0.53
C ASP A 57 0.59 6.90 0.27
N ARG A 58 0.50 7.88 1.18
CA ARG A 58 1.58 8.23 2.13
C ARG A 58 1.95 7.07 3.05
N SER A 59 0.98 6.29 3.50
CA SER A 59 1.20 5.18 4.43
C SER A 59 1.76 3.94 3.73
N ARG A 60 1.44 3.76 2.44
CA ARG A 60 2.02 2.72 1.58
C ARG A 60 3.43 3.10 1.13
N ALA A 61 3.66 4.39 0.81
CA ALA A 61 4.97 4.97 0.52
C ALA A 61 5.93 4.86 1.71
N ARG A 62 5.46 5.09 2.94
CA ARG A 62 6.27 4.92 4.16
C ARG A 62 6.66 3.47 4.47
N ARG A 63 5.95 2.49 3.92
CA ARG A 63 6.29 1.06 4.08
C ARG A 63 7.27 0.56 3.02
N MET A 64 7.59 1.38 2.01
CA MET A 64 8.43 1.00 0.86
C MET A 64 9.46 2.07 0.48
N GLY A 65 9.58 3.18 1.24
CA GLY A 65 10.58 4.23 1.01
C GLY A 65 10.48 4.99 -0.32
N ILE A 66 9.38 4.89 -1.10
CA ILE A 66 9.32 5.43 -2.47
C ILE A 66 7.98 6.18 -2.75
N ASP A 67 8.09 7.30 -3.47
CA ASP A 67 7.10 8.35 -3.73
C ASP A 67 5.89 7.92 -4.62
N VAL A 68 4.73 8.53 -4.38
CA VAL A 68 3.41 8.20 -4.96
C VAL A 68 3.35 8.46 -6.48
N GLY A 69 4.27 9.26 -7.02
CA GLY A 69 4.41 9.52 -8.46
C GLY A 69 4.79 8.30 -9.32
N GLN A 70 5.25 7.18 -8.72
CA GLN A 70 5.76 6.01 -9.45
C GLN A 70 4.75 4.88 -9.66
N LEU A 71 3.47 5.05 -9.30
CA LEU A 71 2.41 4.07 -9.61
C LEU A 71 2.35 3.65 -11.10
N PRO A 72 2.58 4.53 -12.09
CA PRO A 72 2.66 4.15 -13.50
C PRO A 72 3.82 3.19 -13.80
N GLU A 73 4.91 3.23 -13.03
CA GLU A 73 6.08 2.35 -13.26
C GLU A 73 5.79 0.89 -12.93
N TYR A 74 4.88 0.59 -12.01
CA TYR A 74 4.49 -0.79 -11.67
C TYR A 74 3.23 -1.26 -12.39
N SER A 75 2.77 -0.52 -13.40
CA SER A 75 1.59 -0.85 -14.21
C SER A 75 1.99 -1.47 -15.56
N GLY A 76 1.19 -2.41 -16.09
CA GLY A 76 1.49 -3.11 -17.34
C GLY A 76 1.79 -4.60 -17.17
N ARG A 77 2.27 -5.28 -18.22
CA ARG A 77 2.38 -6.75 -18.24
C ARG A 77 3.57 -7.26 -17.40
N GLY A 78 4.54 -6.41 -17.11
CA GLY A 78 5.69 -6.65 -16.25
C GLY A 78 5.55 -6.09 -14.83
N GLY A 79 4.39 -5.52 -14.46
CA GLY A 79 4.19 -4.85 -13.17
C GLY A 79 4.48 -5.75 -11.96
N ALA A 80 4.10 -7.03 -12.02
CA ALA A 80 4.40 -8.01 -10.97
C ALA A 80 5.91 -8.22 -10.78
N LEU A 81 6.68 -8.22 -11.89
CA LEU A 81 8.12 -8.41 -11.85
C LEU A 81 8.83 -7.18 -11.30
N LEU A 82 8.35 -5.98 -11.66
CA LEU A 82 8.84 -4.73 -11.09
C LEU A 82 8.56 -4.65 -9.58
N ALA A 83 7.38 -5.10 -9.14
CA ALA A 83 7.07 -5.16 -7.72
C ALA A 83 7.98 -6.13 -6.95
N ARG A 84 8.34 -7.27 -7.54
CA ARG A 84 9.32 -8.20 -6.95
C ARG A 84 10.71 -7.58 -6.88
N ILE A 85 11.17 -6.91 -7.95
CA ILE A 85 12.46 -6.19 -7.96
C ILE A 85 12.50 -5.14 -6.84
N ALA A 86 11.42 -4.37 -6.65
CA ALA A 86 11.33 -3.40 -5.56
C ALA A 86 11.40 -4.08 -4.18
N GLY A 87 10.73 -5.23 -4.00
CA GLY A 87 10.84 -6.03 -2.78
C GLY A 87 12.27 -6.54 -2.53
N ALA A 88 12.97 -7.00 -3.57
CA ALA A 88 14.36 -7.42 -3.47
C ALA A 88 15.29 -6.25 -3.10
N SER A 89 15.08 -5.05 -3.67
CA SER A 89 15.82 -3.83 -3.31
C SER A 89 15.65 -3.44 -1.84
N GLU A 90 14.44 -3.59 -1.30
CA GLU A 90 14.16 -3.36 0.12
C GLU A 90 14.89 -4.39 0.99
N ALA A 91 14.85 -5.67 0.61
CA ALA A 91 15.56 -6.73 1.34
C ALA A 91 17.08 -6.54 1.33
N LEU A 92 17.67 -6.09 0.22
CA LEU A 92 19.09 -5.71 0.16
C LEU A 92 19.42 -4.54 1.09
N SER A 93 18.50 -3.60 1.26
CA SER A 93 18.69 -2.47 2.17
C SER A 93 18.64 -2.89 3.64
N GLN A 94 17.90 -3.95 3.97
CA GLN A 94 17.93 -4.59 5.29
C GLN A 94 19.25 -5.33 5.53
N LEU A 95 19.81 -5.97 4.49
CA LEU A 95 21.11 -6.65 4.57
C LEU A 95 22.27 -5.66 4.77
N ALA A 96 22.16 -4.45 4.22
CA ALA A 96 23.16 -3.38 4.35
C ALA A 96 23.17 -2.68 5.72
N HIS A 97 22.39 -3.14 6.71
CA HIS A 97 22.35 -2.48 8.02
C HIS A 97 23.68 -2.65 8.76
N PRO A 98 24.31 -1.55 9.23
CA PRO A 98 25.70 -1.54 9.70
C PRO A 98 25.95 -2.38 10.95
N GLU A 99 24.91 -2.68 11.73
CA GLU A 99 25.03 -3.54 12.92
C GLU A 99 25.24 -5.02 12.59
N ARG A 100 24.95 -5.45 11.35
CA ARG A 100 25.00 -6.87 10.94
C ARG A 100 25.76 -7.13 9.65
N ALA A 101 26.02 -6.11 8.84
CA ALA A 101 26.61 -6.27 7.51
C ALA A 101 28.10 -6.64 7.57
N THR A 102 28.46 -7.77 6.95
CA THR A 102 29.86 -8.08 6.67
C THR A 102 30.35 -7.34 5.42
N ARG A 103 31.67 -7.37 5.18
CA ARG A 103 32.24 -6.84 3.92
C ARG A 103 31.67 -7.55 2.70
N ASP A 104 31.55 -8.87 2.76
CA ASP A 104 30.97 -9.67 1.67
C ASP A 104 29.50 -9.33 1.41
N ASP A 105 28.72 -9.04 2.47
CA ASP A 105 27.34 -8.57 2.32
C ASP A 105 27.27 -7.20 1.64
N THR A 106 28.21 -6.31 1.98
CA THR A 106 28.28 -4.97 1.38
C THR A 106 28.60 -5.05 -0.11
N ASP A 107 29.61 -5.84 -0.48
CA ASP A 107 30.00 -6.08 -1.88
C ASP A 107 28.87 -6.79 -2.67
N PHE A 108 28.14 -7.69 -2.02
CA PHE A 108 26.96 -8.33 -2.60
C PHE A 108 25.81 -7.35 -2.82
N VAL A 109 25.51 -6.48 -1.85
CA VAL A 109 24.45 -5.48 -1.96
C VAL A 109 24.74 -4.51 -3.09
N GLU A 110 25.97 -4.01 -3.21
CA GLU A 110 26.35 -3.07 -4.26
C GLU A 110 26.15 -3.69 -5.66
N ARG A 111 26.70 -4.89 -5.89
CA ARG A 111 26.53 -5.60 -7.17
C ARG A 111 25.07 -5.91 -7.46
N SER A 112 24.32 -6.39 -6.46
CA SER A 112 22.91 -6.76 -6.63
C SER A 112 22.04 -5.55 -6.95
N ARG A 113 22.29 -4.39 -6.35
CA ARG A 113 21.58 -3.14 -6.70
C ARG A 113 21.79 -2.77 -8.16
N SER A 114 23.02 -2.81 -8.66
CA SER A 114 23.30 -2.57 -10.08
C SER A 114 22.56 -3.58 -10.98
N THR A 115 22.52 -4.85 -10.61
CA THR A 115 21.76 -5.86 -11.37
C THR A 115 20.26 -5.56 -11.34
N LEU A 116 19.66 -5.21 -10.20
CA LEU A 116 18.23 -4.88 -10.10
C LEU A 116 17.83 -3.66 -10.95
N GLU A 117 18.72 -2.67 -11.08
CA GLU A 117 18.52 -1.53 -12.00
C GLU A 117 18.49 -2.00 -13.47
N GLN A 118 19.41 -2.88 -13.86
CA GLN A 118 19.46 -3.46 -15.21
C GLN A 118 18.23 -4.33 -15.50
N LEU A 119 17.77 -5.11 -14.52
CA LEU A 119 16.54 -5.90 -14.64
C LEU A 119 15.32 -4.99 -14.81
N THR A 120 15.22 -3.91 -14.04
CA THR A 120 14.15 -2.91 -14.18
C THR A 120 14.10 -2.32 -15.59
N ALA A 121 15.26 -1.91 -16.12
CA ALA A 121 15.36 -1.41 -17.49
C ALA A 121 14.95 -2.46 -18.53
N SER A 122 15.36 -3.72 -18.31
CA SER A 122 15.04 -4.85 -19.19
C SER A 122 13.54 -5.15 -19.25
N VAL A 123 12.83 -5.10 -18.12
CA VAL A 123 11.37 -5.27 -18.08
C VAL A 123 10.67 -4.16 -18.87
N ARG A 124 11.07 -2.90 -18.68
CA ARG A 124 10.50 -1.76 -19.42
C ARG A 124 10.77 -1.86 -20.92
N ALA A 125 11.96 -2.33 -21.30
CA ALA A 125 12.30 -2.57 -22.70
C ALA A 125 11.46 -3.70 -23.31
N ALA A 126 11.23 -4.78 -22.57
CA ALA A 126 10.43 -5.92 -23.02
C ALA A 126 8.97 -5.56 -23.32
N GLU A 127 8.39 -4.55 -22.64
CA GLU A 127 7.01 -4.12 -22.89
C GLU A 127 6.75 -3.61 -24.30
N ARG A 128 7.79 -3.11 -24.98
CA ARG A 128 7.73 -2.66 -26.39
C ARG A 128 7.89 -3.79 -27.39
N MET A 129 8.13 -5.02 -26.94
CA MET A 129 8.34 -6.18 -27.80
C MET A 129 7.04 -6.93 -28.12
N PRO A 130 6.98 -7.67 -29.25
CA PRO A 130 5.91 -8.62 -29.53
C PRO A 130 5.75 -9.66 -28.41
N ALA A 131 4.54 -10.22 -28.28
CA ALA A 131 4.16 -11.01 -27.11
C ALA A 131 5.09 -12.20 -26.79
N ALA A 132 5.54 -12.94 -27.80
CA ALA A 132 6.44 -14.08 -27.60
C ALA A 132 7.79 -13.63 -27.03
N ARG A 133 8.40 -12.59 -27.62
CA ARG A 133 9.70 -12.06 -27.20
C ARG A 133 9.64 -11.39 -25.84
N ARG A 134 8.56 -10.65 -25.55
CA ARG A 134 8.29 -10.07 -24.22
C ARG A 134 8.21 -11.16 -23.14
N LYS A 135 7.44 -12.22 -23.37
CA LYS A 135 7.31 -13.35 -22.41
C LYS A 135 8.65 -14.04 -22.16
N ALA A 136 9.46 -14.23 -23.21
CA ALA A 136 10.80 -14.81 -23.07
C ALA A 136 11.72 -13.90 -22.23
N ALA A 137 11.71 -12.59 -22.49
CA ALA A 137 12.48 -11.62 -21.71
C ALA A 137 12.03 -11.57 -20.24
N HIS A 138 10.72 -11.56 -19.96
CA HIS A 138 10.22 -11.59 -18.58
C HIS A 138 10.64 -12.86 -17.84
N ARG A 139 10.68 -14.02 -18.52
CA ARG A 139 11.15 -15.28 -17.92
C ARG A 139 12.64 -15.23 -17.58
N ALA A 140 13.47 -14.68 -18.47
CA ALA A 140 14.89 -14.51 -18.20
C ALA A 140 15.14 -13.58 -17.00
N VAL A 141 14.44 -12.44 -16.95
CA VAL A 141 14.53 -11.51 -15.81
C VAL A 141 14.05 -12.17 -14.52
N ALA A 142 12.96 -12.94 -14.56
CA ALA A 142 12.47 -13.67 -13.38
C ALA A 142 13.52 -14.65 -12.85
N SER A 143 14.17 -15.43 -13.72
CA SER A 143 15.20 -16.39 -13.32
C SER A 143 16.44 -15.72 -12.69
N GLU A 144 16.84 -14.56 -13.21
CA GLU A 144 17.95 -13.80 -12.62
C GLU A 144 17.55 -13.25 -11.25
N LEU A 145 16.33 -12.72 -11.15
CA LEU A 145 15.79 -12.23 -9.89
C LEU A 145 15.68 -13.32 -8.82
N ASP A 146 15.23 -14.53 -9.19
CA ASP A 146 15.18 -15.69 -8.30
C ASP A 146 16.56 -16.00 -7.68
N THR A 147 17.63 -15.84 -8.46
CA THR A 147 19.01 -16.07 -8.00
C THR A 147 19.42 -15.06 -6.92
N ILE A 148 19.08 -13.79 -7.11
CA ILE A 148 19.35 -12.73 -6.14
C ILE A 148 18.49 -12.93 -4.88
N GLU A 149 17.19 -13.18 -5.03
CA GLU A 149 16.27 -13.41 -3.91
C GLU A 149 16.72 -14.60 -3.05
N ALA A 150 17.16 -15.69 -3.68
CA ALA A 150 17.69 -16.86 -2.96
C ALA A 150 18.98 -16.53 -2.18
N GLU A 151 19.91 -15.77 -2.77
CA GLU A 151 21.14 -15.35 -2.08
C GLU A 151 20.84 -14.38 -0.92
N VAL A 152 19.90 -13.45 -1.11
CA VAL A 152 19.43 -12.57 -0.02
C VAL A 152 18.89 -13.38 1.14
N LEU A 153 18.03 -14.37 0.88
CA LEU A 153 17.45 -15.22 1.92
C LEU A 153 18.53 -16.05 2.65
N ARG A 154 19.52 -16.58 1.92
CA ARG A 154 20.68 -17.27 2.51
C ARG A 154 21.44 -16.37 3.47
N ARG A 155 21.74 -15.13 3.06
CA ARG A 155 22.48 -14.15 3.87
C ARG A 155 21.69 -13.65 5.08
N LEU A 156 20.37 -13.56 4.96
CA LEU A 156 19.46 -13.28 6.08
C LEU A 156 19.28 -14.47 7.03
N GLY A 157 19.88 -15.63 6.73
CA GLY A 157 19.85 -16.81 7.60
C GLY A 157 18.53 -17.58 7.56
N VAL A 158 17.72 -17.44 6.51
CA VAL A 158 16.46 -18.20 6.33
C VAL A 158 16.78 -19.54 5.63
N PRO A 159 16.70 -20.70 6.32
CA PRO A 159 16.99 -21.99 5.72
C PRO A 159 15.83 -22.46 4.83
N GLY A 160 16.10 -22.82 3.57
CA GLY A 160 15.12 -23.52 2.71
C GLY A 160 14.74 -22.85 1.38
N ALA A 161 15.33 -21.72 0.99
CA ALA A 161 14.99 -21.02 -0.26
C ALA A 161 15.57 -21.64 -1.55
N ALA A 162 16.20 -22.81 -1.46
CA ALA A 162 16.81 -23.52 -2.59
C ALA A 162 16.31 -24.97 -2.62
N THR A 163 15.08 -25.16 -3.08
CA THR A 163 14.52 -26.43 -3.56
C THR A 163 13.50 -26.10 -4.64
#